data_AF-A0AA87CT34-F1
#
_entry.id   AF-A0AA87CT34-F1
#
_cell.length_a   1.000
_cell.length_b   1.000
_cell.length_c   1.000
_cell.angle_alpha   90.00
_cell.angle_beta   90.00
_cell.angle_gamma   90.00
#
_symmetry.space_group_name_H-M   'P 1'
#
loop_
_entity.id
_entity.type
_entity.pdbx_description
1 polymer ?
#
loop_
_entity_poly.entity_id
_entity_poly.type
_entity_poly.pdbx_seq_one_letter_code
_entity_poly.pdbx_strand_id
1 'polypeptide(L)'
;MKVLFTLILAPGIALGANLLSAGNTIKVPDEFKQYFYNSEIVSQVYLNDSPLFDAVFSLHENGQINLLRILDEEPDIKPQVKNEWANILQKGISLGACHSSCPAGLISAEYRLDNSSLKLFTSHYETEQVNNDYIHLPSTLPNGVIMHNNLSAVSVASAKTWNFTSSIVSSLLGWTQKISLQTYGSSQANQTQETNIYALYTQKELAGNFVRLGFFSPDSDKGNVETNGFSTGSVAGAMWGTSNALLINNESVSAYPIYVTAANQATAEVWLDNRLIYSQQLQPGIQAIDTRRLPSGIYNITINTLETVRLWILK
;
A
#
# COMPACT_ATOMS: atom_id res chain seq x y z
N MET A 1 -36.64 33.20 18.77
CA MET A 1 -37.02 31.78 18.51
C MET A 1 -36.34 31.37 17.22
N LYS A 2 -35.47 30.37 17.09
CA LYS A 2 -34.84 29.37 17.96
C LYS A 2 -33.52 29.07 17.22
N VAL A 3 -32.37 29.35 17.81
CA VAL A 3 -31.06 28.97 17.27
C VAL A 3 -30.78 27.55 17.75
N LEU A 4 -30.62 26.60 16.83
CA LEU A 4 -30.33 25.21 17.15
C LEU A 4 -28.80 25.01 17.13
N PHE A 5 -28.21 24.88 18.32
CA PHE A 5 -26.81 24.49 18.51
C PHE A 5 -26.74 22.96 18.39
N THR A 6 -26.12 22.44 17.33
CA THR A 6 -25.77 21.02 17.23
C THR A 6 -24.38 20.80 17.81
N LEU A 7 -24.34 20.20 19.00
CA LEU A 7 -23.15 19.72 19.68
C LEU A 7 -22.66 18.44 18.97
N ILE A 8 -21.50 18.48 18.32
CA ILE A 8 -20.84 17.27 17.79
C ILE A 8 -19.90 16.77 18.89
N LEU A 9 -20.28 15.67 19.56
CA LEU A 9 -19.36 14.90 20.39
C LEU A 9 -18.45 14.07 19.46
N ALA A 10 -17.16 14.40 19.42
CA ALA A 10 -16.14 13.52 18.86
C ALA A 10 -15.83 12.40 19.87
N PRO A 11 -15.88 11.11 19.50
CA PRO A 11 -15.39 10.04 20.36
C PRO A 11 -13.87 10.09 20.39
N GLY A 12 -13.31 10.18 21.61
CA GLY A 12 -11.87 10.14 21.85
C GLY A 12 -11.31 8.78 21.46
N ILE A 13 -10.58 8.75 20.35
CA ILE A 13 -9.65 7.66 20.03
C ILE A 13 -8.47 7.82 20.98
N ALA A 14 -8.34 6.88 21.92
CA ALA A 14 -7.16 6.76 22.77
C ALA A 14 -5.98 6.30 21.90
N LEU A 15 -5.28 7.27 21.30
CA LEU A 15 -3.94 7.07 20.79
C LEU A 15 -3.03 6.72 21.98
N GLY A 16 -2.32 5.60 21.86
CA GLY A 16 -1.26 5.24 22.80
C GLY A 16 -0.37 6.44 23.05
N ALA A 17 -0.05 6.68 24.32
CA ALA A 17 0.68 7.85 24.77
C ALA A 17 2.09 7.89 24.14
N ASN A 18 2.20 8.51 22.97
CA ASN A 18 3.45 9.03 22.47
C ASN A 18 3.84 10.20 23.40
N LEU A 19 5.05 10.12 23.95
CA LEU A 19 5.67 11.11 24.83
C LEU A 19 6.03 12.41 24.07
N LEU A 20 5.06 13.04 23.42
CA LEU A 20 5.22 14.35 22.79
C LEU A 20 4.33 15.35 23.51
N SER A 21 4.95 16.19 24.34
CA SER A 21 4.29 17.35 24.93
C SER A 21 4.38 18.52 23.96
N ALA A 22 3.38 19.40 23.99
CA ALA A 22 3.29 20.67 23.26
C ALA A 22 4.30 21.75 23.72
N GLY A 23 5.51 21.34 24.09
CA GLY A 23 6.65 22.21 24.34
C GLY A 23 7.86 21.48 23.81
N ASN A 24 8.77 22.19 23.14
CA ASN A 24 9.95 21.71 22.41
C ASN A 24 11.02 21.04 23.32
N THR A 25 10.60 20.21 24.27
CA THR A 25 11.40 19.59 25.31
C THR A 25 11.02 18.11 25.38
N ILE A 26 12.00 17.26 25.14
CA ILE A 26 11.91 15.82 25.37
C ILE A 26 11.69 15.60 26.87
N LYS A 27 10.68 14.81 27.25
CA LYS A 27 10.40 14.49 28.66
C LYS A 27 11.46 13.53 29.20
N VAL A 28 12.58 14.09 29.63
CA VAL A 28 13.66 13.38 30.31
C VAL A 28 13.50 13.58 31.82
N PRO A 29 13.55 12.52 32.65
CA PRO A 29 13.57 12.67 34.11
C PRO A 29 14.71 13.59 34.57
N ASP A 30 14.49 14.39 35.60
CA ASP A 30 15.41 15.46 36.00
C ASP A 30 16.86 14.98 36.23
N GLU A 31 17.01 13.78 36.77
CA GLU A 31 18.32 13.15 37.07
C GLU A 31 19.14 12.83 35.79
N PHE A 32 18.45 12.65 34.65
CA PHE A 32 19.06 12.27 33.38
C PHE A 32 19.33 13.45 32.45
N LYS A 33 18.79 14.64 32.75
CA LYS A 33 18.97 15.85 31.93
C LYS A 33 20.44 16.20 31.71
N GLN A 34 21.26 16.07 32.76
CA GLN A 34 22.70 16.38 32.72
C GLN A 34 23.54 15.45 31.83
N TYR A 35 23.05 14.25 31.54
CA TYR A 35 23.75 13.29 30.67
C TYR A 35 23.29 13.39 29.21
N PHE A 36 22.20 14.08 28.96
CA PHE A 36 21.53 14.13 27.67
C PHE A 36 21.63 15.51 27.00
N TYR A 37 21.61 16.59 27.79
CA TYR A 37 21.83 17.94 27.29
C TYR A 37 23.31 18.31 27.31
N ASN A 38 23.77 18.98 26.26
CA ASN A 38 25.16 19.37 26.01
C ASN A 38 26.16 18.19 25.98
N SER A 39 25.69 16.97 25.77
CA SER A 39 26.51 15.79 25.51
C SER A 39 26.52 15.43 24.03
N GLU A 40 27.53 14.66 23.61
CA GLU A 40 27.59 14.11 22.26
C GLU A 40 26.67 12.90 22.14
N ILE A 41 25.62 13.01 21.32
CA ILE A 41 24.68 11.93 21.05
C ILE A 41 24.90 11.40 19.63
N VAL A 42 25.05 10.08 19.50
CA VAL A 42 25.11 9.40 18.20
C VAL A 42 23.69 9.14 17.75
N SER A 43 23.34 9.51 16.52
CA SER A 43 21.99 9.33 15.99
C SER A 43 21.96 9.12 14.50
N GLN A 44 21.04 8.26 14.07
CA GLN A 44 20.72 8.07 12.67
C GLN A 44 19.76 9.15 12.20
N VAL A 45 20.07 9.79 11.07
CA VAL A 45 19.28 10.89 10.53
C VAL A 45 18.41 10.38 9.40
N TYR A 46 17.11 10.71 9.48
CA TYR A 46 16.13 10.41 8.45
C TYR A 46 15.58 11.72 7.87
N LEU A 47 15.56 11.82 6.54
CA LEU A 47 14.85 12.87 5.81
C LEU A 47 13.63 12.24 5.15
N ASN A 48 12.44 12.70 5.52
CA ASN A 48 11.17 12.17 5.01
C ASN A 48 11.10 10.62 5.09
N ASP A 49 11.47 10.06 6.25
CA ASP A 49 11.60 8.61 6.51
C ASP A 49 12.66 7.84 5.70
N SER A 50 13.43 8.51 4.84
CA SER A 50 14.58 7.90 4.15
C SER A 50 15.88 8.13 4.94
N PRO A 51 16.73 7.11 5.14
CA PRO A 51 18.00 7.26 5.84
C PRO A 51 18.94 8.20 5.06
N LEU A 52 19.55 9.16 5.76
CA LEU A 52 20.41 10.17 5.17
C LEU A 52 21.88 9.94 5.52
N PHE A 53 22.20 9.87 6.82
CA PHE A 53 23.53 9.56 7.35
C PHE A 53 23.45 9.28 8.85
N ASP A 54 24.49 8.64 9.38
CA ASP A 54 24.74 8.54 10.81
C ASP A 54 25.62 9.70 11.26
N ALA A 55 25.28 10.31 12.39
CA ALA A 55 25.94 11.52 12.84
C ALA A 55 26.01 11.64 14.35
N VAL A 56 26.86 12.56 14.81
CA VAL A 56 26.96 12.95 16.21
C VAL A 56 26.45 14.37 16.35
N PHE A 57 25.54 14.57 17.30
CA PHE A 57 24.89 15.84 17.59
C PHE A 57 25.17 16.29 19.01
N SER A 58 25.00 17.59 19.26
CA SER A 58 24.77 18.13 20.60
C SER A 58 23.32 18.61 20.70
N LEU A 59 22.62 18.20 21.76
CA LEU A 59 21.28 18.68 22.06
C LEU A 59 21.30 19.66 23.23
N HIS A 60 20.71 20.83 23.04
CA HIS A 60 20.58 21.86 24.07
C HIS A 60 19.22 21.78 24.79
N GLU A 61 19.17 22.32 26.01
CA GLU A 61 17.93 22.32 26.83
C GLU A 61 16.78 23.11 26.18
N ASN A 62 17.10 24.09 25.35
CA ASN A 62 16.14 24.87 24.57
C ASN A 62 15.54 24.08 23.37
N GLY A 63 15.91 22.81 23.21
CA GLY A 63 15.47 21.97 22.10
C GLY A 63 16.23 22.20 20.80
N GLN A 64 17.35 22.94 20.82
CA GLN A 64 18.20 23.12 19.65
C GLN A 64 19.17 21.94 19.51
N ILE A 65 19.22 21.37 18.31
CA ILE A 65 20.13 20.27 17.96
C ILE A 65 21.11 20.74 16.89
N ASN A 66 22.40 20.48 17.10
CA ASN A 66 23.49 20.90 16.23
C ASN A 66 24.33 19.70 15.82
N LEU A 67 24.63 19.59 14.52
CA LEU A 67 25.51 18.56 13.98
C LEU A 67 26.96 18.88 14.32
N LEU A 68 27.64 17.92 14.97
CA LEU A 68 29.07 18.01 15.29
C LEU A 68 29.93 17.33 14.23
N ARG A 69 29.55 16.11 13.83
CA ARG A 69 30.28 15.32 12.81
C ARG A 69 29.38 14.24 12.19
N ILE A 70 29.67 13.86 10.96
CA ILE A 70 29.06 12.73 10.26
C ILE A 70 29.96 11.51 10.47
N LEU A 71 29.35 10.35 10.73
CA LEU A 71 30.03 9.07 10.97
C LEU A 71 30.04 8.20 9.71
N ASP A 72 28.87 8.05 9.09
CA ASP A 72 28.68 7.24 7.89
C ASP A 72 27.61 7.87 6.99
N GLU A 73 27.74 7.69 5.68
CA GLU A 73 26.87 8.29 4.68
C GLU A 73 26.11 7.24 3.86
N GLU A 74 24.80 7.43 3.70
CA GLU A 74 23.97 6.46 2.98
C GLU A 74 24.20 6.53 1.45
N PRO A 75 24.59 5.45 0.74
CA PRO A 75 25.06 5.53 -0.64
C PRO A 75 23.98 5.96 -1.65
N ASP A 76 22.71 5.68 -1.37
CA ASP A 76 21.61 5.86 -2.32
C ASP A 76 21.05 7.29 -2.40
N ILE A 77 21.52 8.20 -1.55
CA ILE A 77 21.08 9.60 -1.54
C ILE A 77 22.05 10.51 -2.31
N LYS A 78 21.49 11.40 -3.14
CA LYS A 78 22.26 12.38 -3.94
C LYS A 78 23.20 13.21 -3.04
N PRO A 79 24.50 13.34 -3.37
CA PRO A 79 25.46 14.10 -2.55
C PRO A 79 25.06 15.55 -2.27
N GLN A 80 24.36 16.20 -3.20
CA GLN A 80 23.87 17.57 -3.06
C GLN A 80 22.90 17.72 -1.87
N VAL A 81 21.97 16.77 -1.72
CA VAL A 81 20.96 16.77 -0.65
C VAL A 81 21.63 16.54 0.70
N LYS A 82 22.58 15.59 0.78
CA LYS A 82 23.37 15.34 1.99
C LYS A 82 24.11 16.59 2.44
N ASN A 83 24.82 17.24 1.53
CA ASN A 83 25.60 18.45 1.82
C ASN A 83 24.71 19.61 2.27
N GLU A 84 23.55 19.79 1.64
CA GLU A 84 22.59 20.82 2.04
C GLU A 84 22.12 20.60 3.49
N TRP A 85 21.66 19.39 3.81
CA TRP A 85 21.16 19.08 5.16
C TRP A 85 22.27 19.04 6.21
N ALA A 86 23.48 18.60 5.88
CA ALA A 86 24.64 18.72 6.75
C ALA A 86 24.92 20.18 7.12
N ASN A 87 24.91 21.09 6.14
CA ASN A 87 25.12 22.52 6.37
C ASN A 87 24.00 23.16 7.20
N ILE A 88 22.74 22.73 7.01
CA ILE A 88 21.60 23.19 7.80
C ILE A 88 21.75 22.73 9.25
N LEU A 89 22.03 21.44 9.47
CA LEU A 89 22.15 20.86 10.81
C LEU A 89 23.39 21.38 11.57
N GLN A 90 24.47 21.74 10.87
CA GLN A 90 25.63 22.39 11.50
C GLN A 90 25.28 23.77 12.09
N LYS A 91 24.41 24.53 11.41
CA LYS A 91 23.90 25.82 11.91
C LYS A 91 22.94 25.65 13.10
N GLY A 92 22.40 24.44 13.25
CA GLY A 92 21.49 24.06 14.31
C GLY A 92 20.03 24.29 13.95
N ILE A 93 19.17 23.37 14.38
CA ILE A 93 17.72 23.44 14.18
C ILE A 93 16.99 23.24 15.52
N SER A 94 15.79 23.78 15.65
CA SER A 94 14.93 23.51 16.80
C SER A 94 14.09 22.26 16.58
N LEU A 95 14.01 21.41 17.59
CA LEU A 95 13.09 20.28 17.62
C LEU A 95 11.63 20.75 17.79
N GLY A 96 10.69 19.96 17.27
CA GLY A 96 9.27 20.26 17.22
C GLY A 96 8.83 20.82 15.87
N ALA A 97 7.65 21.44 15.86
CA ALA A 97 7.12 22.11 14.68
C ALA A 97 7.92 23.39 14.37
N CYS A 98 8.28 23.56 13.11
CA CYS A 98 8.98 24.75 12.65
C CYS A 98 7.97 25.84 12.31
N HIS A 99 8.03 26.96 13.04
CA HIS A 99 7.08 28.06 12.90
C HIS A 99 7.66 29.32 12.22
N SER A 100 8.97 29.53 12.25
CA SER A 100 9.63 30.71 11.68
C SER A 100 11.00 30.37 11.11
N SER A 101 11.30 30.89 9.91
CA SER A 101 12.61 30.74 9.25
C SER A 101 13.03 29.29 9.00
N CYS A 102 12.11 28.47 8.51
CA CYS A 102 12.32 27.04 8.28
C CYS A 102 13.22 26.78 7.06
N PRO A 103 14.43 26.23 7.25
CA PRO A 103 15.36 25.97 6.15
C PRO A 103 14.84 24.83 5.28
N ALA A 104 15.06 24.92 3.97
CA ALA A 104 14.75 23.86 2.99
C ALA A 104 13.33 23.25 3.10
N GLY A 105 12.35 24.07 3.52
CA GLY A 105 10.95 23.62 3.67
C GLY A 105 10.70 22.69 4.86
N LEU A 106 11.56 22.70 5.89
CA LEU A 106 11.38 21.93 7.12
C LEU A 106 10.04 22.28 7.80
N ILE A 107 9.22 21.26 8.08
CA ILE A 107 7.94 21.37 8.80
C ILE A 107 8.14 20.99 10.25
N SER A 108 8.85 19.90 10.53
CA SER A 108 9.14 19.47 11.90
C SER A 108 10.44 18.67 11.97
N ALA A 109 11.06 18.74 13.13
CA ALA A 109 12.21 17.91 13.49
C ALA A 109 11.90 17.16 14.78
N GLU A 110 11.96 15.84 14.75
CA GLU A 110 11.64 15.00 15.88
C GLU A 110 12.83 14.14 16.26
N TYR A 111 13.22 14.24 17.53
CA TYR A 111 14.24 13.36 18.09
C TYR A 111 13.58 12.25 18.87
N ARG A 112 13.86 11.01 18.48
CA ARG A 112 13.38 9.79 19.12
C ARG A 112 14.47 9.18 19.97
N LEU A 113 14.24 9.18 21.28
CA LEU A 113 15.14 8.59 22.27
C LEU A 113 15.24 7.07 22.15
N ASP A 114 14.16 6.40 21.78
CA ASP A 114 14.05 4.95 21.87
C ASP A 114 14.95 4.21 20.88
N ASN A 115 15.23 4.84 19.74
CA ASN A 115 16.09 4.29 18.70
C ASN A 115 17.21 5.26 18.29
N SER A 116 17.45 6.32 19.07
CA SER A 116 18.43 7.37 18.77
C SER A 116 18.34 7.87 17.32
N SER A 117 17.15 8.28 16.90
CA SER A 117 16.93 8.77 15.53
C SER A 117 16.46 10.22 15.50
N LEU A 118 17.01 11.00 14.57
CA LEU A 118 16.56 12.34 14.23
C LEU A 118 15.76 12.26 12.93
N LYS A 119 14.46 12.53 13.02
CA LYS A 119 13.57 12.59 11.86
C LYS A 119 13.32 14.03 11.44
N LEU A 120 13.55 14.32 10.17
CA LEU A 120 13.34 15.61 9.54
C LEU A 120 12.20 15.48 8.53
N PHE A 121 11.14 16.25 8.74
CA PHE A 121 9.98 16.26 7.86
C PHE A 121 9.94 17.58 7.11
N THR A 122 9.83 17.50 5.78
CA THR A 122 9.77 18.68 4.90
C THR A 122 8.40 18.81 4.25
N SER A 123 8.14 19.94 3.59
CA SER A 123 6.96 20.13 2.74
C SER A 123 6.84 19.12 1.60
N HIS A 124 7.90 18.37 1.29
CA HIS A 124 7.91 17.32 0.28
C HIS A 124 7.62 15.93 0.86
N TYR A 125 7.42 15.80 2.18
CA TYR A 125 7.19 14.52 2.86
C TYR A 125 6.07 13.71 2.20
N GLU A 126 4.89 14.32 2.00
CA GLU A 126 3.75 13.65 1.37
C GLU A 126 4.02 13.32 -0.12
N THR A 127 4.85 14.11 -0.81
CA THR A 127 5.17 13.89 -2.22
C THR A 127 6.21 12.78 -2.42
N GLU A 128 7.15 12.64 -1.49
CA GLU A 128 8.19 11.59 -1.50
C GLU A 128 7.68 10.24 -0.98
N GLN A 129 6.73 10.25 -0.03
CA GLN A 129 6.06 9.03 0.43
C GLN A 129 5.31 8.32 -0.70
N VAL A 130 4.62 9.08 -1.57
CA VAL A 130 3.94 8.55 -2.75
C VAL A 130 4.92 7.89 -3.74
N ASN A 131 6.20 8.27 -3.76
CA ASN A 131 7.19 7.66 -4.65
C ASN A 131 7.78 6.36 -4.06
N ASN A 132 7.81 6.23 -2.73
CA ASN A 132 8.31 5.05 -2.02
C ASN A 132 7.24 3.97 -1.77
N ASP A 133 5.98 4.24 -2.13
CA ASP A 133 4.87 3.29 -2.02
C ASP A 133 4.73 2.38 -3.25
N TYR A 134 5.49 2.59 -4.32
CA TYR A 134 5.43 1.77 -5.55
C TYR A 134 6.73 0.99 -5.81
N ILE A 135 6.58 -0.26 -6.25
CA ILE A 135 7.65 -1.16 -6.66
C ILE A 135 8.36 -0.55 -7.87
N HIS A 136 9.65 -0.27 -7.73
CA HIS A 136 10.49 0.09 -8.85
C HIS A 136 10.66 -1.10 -9.78
N LEU A 137 10.37 -0.89 -11.07
CA LEU A 137 10.59 -1.90 -12.08
C LEU A 137 12.10 -2.21 -12.19
N PRO A 138 12.52 -3.48 -12.22
CA PRO A 138 13.92 -3.86 -12.37
C PRO A 138 14.55 -3.25 -13.62
N SER A 139 15.85 -2.96 -13.57
CA SER A 139 16.62 -2.49 -14.74
C SER A 139 16.70 -3.54 -15.85
N THR A 140 16.66 -4.83 -15.49
CA THR A 140 16.57 -5.97 -16.39
C THR A 140 15.12 -6.45 -16.50
N LEU A 141 14.40 -5.90 -17.48
CA LEU A 141 13.00 -6.25 -17.70
C LEU A 141 12.90 -7.64 -18.35
N PRO A 142 12.17 -8.58 -17.74
CA PRO A 142 12.01 -9.91 -18.30
C PRO A 142 11.16 -9.86 -19.56
N ASN A 143 11.64 -10.55 -20.60
CA ASN A 143 10.91 -10.77 -21.84
C ASN A 143 10.33 -12.19 -21.83
N GLY A 144 9.03 -12.32 -22.07
CA GLY A 144 8.37 -13.61 -21.99
C GLY A 144 6.99 -13.59 -22.63
N VAL A 145 6.49 -14.78 -22.95
CA VAL A 145 5.15 -14.97 -23.52
C VAL A 145 4.48 -16.12 -22.77
N ILE A 146 3.26 -15.88 -22.32
CA ILE A 146 2.38 -16.89 -21.73
C ILE A 146 1.16 -17.00 -22.64
N MET A 147 0.81 -18.23 -22.99
CA MET A 147 -0.37 -18.54 -23.79
C MET A 147 -1.26 -19.51 -23.03
N HIS A 148 -2.54 -19.16 -22.91
CA HIS A 148 -3.56 -20.00 -22.34
C HIS A 148 -4.59 -20.35 -23.42
N ASN A 149 -4.86 -21.64 -23.59
CA ASN A 149 -5.86 -22.14 -24.52
C ASN A 149 -6.82 -23.03 -23.77
N ASN A 150 -8.12 -22.83 -23.99
CA ASN A 150 -9.17 -23.66 -23.44
C ASN A 150 -10.09 -24.10 -24.57
N LEU A 151 -10.29 -25.40 -24.70
CA LEU A 151 -11.21 -26.00 -25.66
C LEU A 151 -12.24 -26.81 -24.88
N SER A 152 -13.51 -26.47 -25.05
CA SER A 152 -14.63 -27.25 -24.55
C SER A 152 -15.54 -27.68 -25.71
N ALA A 153 -15.99 -28.93 -25.68
CA ALA A 153 -16.89 -29.47 -26.69
C ALA A 153 -17.94 -30.34 -26.00
N VAL A 154 -19.20 -30.17 -26.40
CA VAL A 154 -20.34 -30.87 -25.83
C VAL A 154 -21.23 -31.35 -26.98
N SER A 155 -21.72 -32.58 -26.88
CA SER A 155 -22.59 -33.21 -27.87
C SER A 155 -23.79 -33.82 -27.16
N VAL A 156 -25.00 -33.37 -27.52
CA VAL A 156 -26.27 -33.84 -26.94
C VAL A 156 -27.27 -34.07 -28.07
N ALA A 157 -27.65 -35.34 -28.29
CA ALA A 157 -28.64 -35.82 -29.25
C ALA A 157 -28.60 -35.15 -30.64
N SER A 158 -29.26 -34.00 -30.82
CA SER A 158 -29.38 -33.25 -32.08
C SER A 158 -28.50 -31.99 -32.15
N ALA A 159 -27.69 -31.69 -31.13
CA ALA A 159 -26.87 -30.48 -31.04
C ALA A 159 -25.42 -30.82 -30.66
N LYS A 160 -24.48 -30.22 -31.38
CA LYS A 160 -23.05 -30.21 -31.08
C LYS A 160 -22.62 -28.78 -30.88
N THR A 161 -21.98 -28.48 -29.77
CA THR A 161 -21.43 -27.16 -29.45
C THR A 161 -19.96 -27.27 -29.11
N TRP A 162 -19.17 -26.31 -29.55
CA TRP A 162 -17.77 -26.20 -29.19
C TRP A 162 -17.41 -24.75 -28.89
N ASN A 163 -16.46 -24.56 -27.98
CA ASN A 163 -15.94 -23.26 -27.62
C ASN A 163 -14.42 -23.36 -27.48
N PHE A 164 -13.71 -22.48 -28.16
CA PHE A 164 -12.28 -22.32 -28.07
C PHE A 164 -11.96 -20.90 -27.60
N THR A 165 -11.26 -20.77 -26.49
CA THR A 165 -10.79 -19.48 -25.96
C THR A 165 -9.27 -19.48 -25.92
N SER A 166 -8.65 -18.42 -26.44
CA SER A 166 -7.20 -18.24 -26.44
C SER A 166 -6.85 -16.87 -25.86
N SER A 167 -5.87 -16.86 -24.96
CA SER A 167 -5.32 -15.65 -24.36
C SER A 167 -3.80 -15.70 -24.43
N ILE A 168 -3.19 -14.67 -25.01
CA ILE A 168 -1.74 -14.50 -25.09
C ILE A 168 -1.39 -13.23 -24.32
N VAL A 169 -0.44 -13.33 -23.41
CA VAL A 169 0.14 -12.19 -22.71
C VAL A 169 1.65 -12.23 -22.92
N SER A 170 2.22 -11.14 -23.40
CA SER A 170 3.67 -11.00 -23.50
C SER A 170 4.18 -9.80 -22.72
N SER A 171 5.41 -9.91 -22.24
CA SER A 171 6.19 -8.82 -21.67
C SER A 171 7.36 -8.54 -22.60
N LEU A 172 7.49 -7.30 -23.07
CA LEU A 172 8.60 -6.86 -23.89
C LEU A 172 8.99 -5.44 -23.48
N LEU A 173 10.24 -5.24 -23.02
CA LEU A 173 10.76 -3.92 -22.66
C LEU A 173 9.87 -3.14 -21.66
N GLY A 174 9.25 -3.86 -20.71
CA GLY A 174 8.35 -3.27 -19.70
C GLY A 174 6.96 -2.91 -20.22
N TRP A 175 6.62 -3.31 -21.45
CA TRP A 175 5.27 -3.26 -21.99
C TRP A 175 4.63 -4.64 -21.96
N THR A 176 3.38 -4.68 -21.55
CA THR A 176 2.51 -5.86 -21.62
C THR A 176 1.71 -5.82 -22.90
N GLN A 177 1.77 -6.86 -23.73
CA GLN A 177 0.87 -7.05 -24.85
C GLN A 177 -0.17 -8.10 -24.47
N LYS A 178 -1.45 -7.87 -24.76
CA LYS A 178 -2.53 -8.84 -24.51
C LYS A 178 -3.36 -9.06 -25.76
N ILE A 179 -3.59 -10.32 -26.09
CA ILE A 179 -4.49 -10.77 -27.14
C ILE A 179 -5.48 -11.75 -26.52
N SER A 180 -6.78 -11.54 -26.70
CA SER A 180 -7.83 -12.43 -26.21
C SER A 180 -8.88 -12.67 -27.29
N LEU A 181 -9.09 -13.94 -27.61
CA LEU A 181 -9.91 -14.42 -28.71
C LEU A 181 -10.83 -15.55 -28.19
N GLN A 182 -12.06 -15.59 -28.70
CA GLN A 182 -12.97 -16.71 -28.48
C GLN A 182 -13.66 -17.07 -29.79
N THR A 183 -13.71 -18.36 -30.08
CA THR A 183 -14.51 -18.91 -31.16
C THR A 183 -15.49 -19.90 -30.59
N TYR A 184 -16.77 -19.72 -30.93
CA TYR A 184 -17.84 -20.62 -30.54
C TYR A 184 -18.52 -21.16 -31.80
N GLY A 185 -18.98 -22.40 -31.75
CA GLY A 185 -19.84 -22.93 -32.79
C GLY A 185 -20.91 -23.88 -32.27
N SER A 186 -22.07 -23.86 -32.92
CA SER A 186 -23.22 -24.70 -32.61
C SER A 186 -23.87 -25.26 -33.89
N SER A 187 -24.30 -26.52 -33.84
CA SER A 187 -24.97 -27.20 -34.94
C SER A 187 -26.50 -27.28 -34.81
N GLN A 188 -27.11 -26.53 -33.88
CA GLN A 188 -28.55 -26.61 -33.63
C GLN A 188 -29.35 -25.75 -34.62
N ALA A 189 -30.15 -26.41 -35.47
CA ALA A 189 -31.07 -25.84 -36.48
C ALA A 189 -30.45 -24.98 -37.60
N ASN A 190 -29.33 -24.30 -37.34
CA ASN A 190 -28.44 -23.68 -38.32
C ASN A 190 -27.00 -23.76 -37.77
N GLN A 191 -26.04 -24.09 -38.64
CA GLN A 191 -24.63 -24.02 -38.24
C GLN A 191 -24.27 -22.56 -38.00
N THR A 192 -23.96 -22.23 -36.76
CA THR A 192 -23.49 -20.90 -36.36
C THR A 192 -22.07 -21.06 -35.86
N GLN A 193 -21.17 -20.23 -36.39
CA GLN A 193 -19.81 -20.09 -35.90
C GLN A 193 -19.55 -18.61 -35.72
N GLU A 194 -19.10 -18.23 -34.54
CA GLU A 194 -18.83 -16.84 -34.18
C GLU A 194 -17.42 -16.74 -33.61
N THR A 195 -16.67 -15.75 -34.06
CA THR A 195 -15.32 -15.45 -33.55
C THR A 195 -15.31 -14.02 -33.06
N ASN A 196 -15.00 -13.85 -31.78
CA ASN A 196 -14.95 -12.57 -31.10
C ASN A 196 -13.54 -12.28 -30.60
N ILE A 197 -13.09 -11.05 -30.79
CA ILE A 197 -11.85 -10.51 -30.23
C ILE A 197 -12.25 -9.65 -29.04
N TYR A 198 -11.79 -9.98 -27.84
CA TYR A 198 -12.13 -9.22 -26.63
C TYR A 198 -11.07 -8.19 -26.26
N ALA A 199 -9.81 -8.50 -26.56
CA ALA A 199 -8.69 -7.63 -26.24
C ALA A 199 -7.58 -7.79 -27.27
N LEU A 200 -7.01 -6.68 -27.71
CA LEU A 200 -5.79 -6.59 -28.49
C LEU A 200 -5.14 -5.25 -28.15
N TYR A 201 -4.30 -5.22 -27.13
CA TYR A 201 -3.70 -3.97 -26.67
C TYR A 201 -2.27 -4.14 -26.17
N THR A 202 -1.56 -3.02 -26.15
CA THR A 202 -0.31 -2.82 -25.41
C THR A 202 -0.54 -1.92 -24.20
N GLN A 203 0.12 -2.21 -23.09
CA GLN A 203 0.01 -1.46 -21.85
C GLN A 203 1.36 -1.30 -21.17
N LYS A 204 1.57 -0.14 -20.56
CA LYS A 204 2.70 0.14 -19.68
C LYS A 204 2.20 0.54 -18.30
N GLU A 205 2.71 -0.16 -17.29
CA GLU A 205 2.53 0.22 -15.89
C GLU A 205 3.54 1.29 -15.48
N LEU A 206 3.05 2.29 -14.75
CA LEU A 206 3.81 3.36 -14.14
C LEU A 206 3.40 3.45 -12.65
N ALA A 207 4.19 4.13 -11.83
CA ALA A 207 3.81 4.37 -10.43
C ALA A 207 2.46 5.09 -10.37
N GLY A 208 1.45 4.43 -9.79
CA GLY A 208 0.09 4.95 -9.62
C GLY A 208 -0.77 5.01 -10.89
N ASN A 209 -0.24 4.73 -12.08
CA ASN A 209 -0.91 5.00 -13.36
C ASN A 209 -0.60 3.93 -14.42
N PHE A 210 -1.44 3.81 -15.44
CA PHE A 210 -1.17 2.97 -16.61
C PHE A 210 -1.53 3.69 -17.91
N VAL A 211 -0.82 3.37 -18.99
CA VAL A 211 -1.16 3.80 -20.35
C VAL A 211 -1.41 2.58 -21.20
N ARG A 212 -2.53 2.55 -21.92
CA ARG A 212 -2.97 1.47 -22.80
C ARG A 212 -3.27 2.00 -24.19
N LEU A 213 -2.87 1.25 -25.21
CA LEU A 213 -3.15 1.54 -26.62
C LEU A 213 -3.64 0.26 -27.31
N GLY A 214 -4.75 0.34 -28.04
CA GLY A 214 -5.26 -0.76 -28.85
C GLY A 214 -6.77 -0.91 -28.79
N PHE A 215 -7.22 -2.15 -28.95
CA PHE A 215 -8.62 -2.55 -28.92
C PHE A 215 -8.94 -3.24 -27.60
N PHE A 216 -9.81 -2.65 -26.79
CA PHE A 216 -10.14 -3.18 -25.45
C PHE A 216 -11.54 -2.75 -25.02
N SER A 217 -12.15 -3.51 -24.12
CA SER A 217 -13.38 -3.08 -23.44
C SER A 217 -13.01 -2.32 -22.16
N PRO A 218 -13.40 -1.04 -22.00
CA PRO A 218 -13.06 -0.22 -20.84
C PRO A 218 -13.53 -0.81 -19.49
N ASP A 219 -14.65 -1.54 -19.48
CA ASP A 219 -15.24 -2.09 -18.25
C ASP A 219 -14.68 -3.47 -17.86
N SER A 220 -13.76 -4.05 -18.66
CA SER A 220 -13.29 -5.43 -18.48
C SER A 220 -12.14 -5.59 -17.49
N ASP A 221 -11.55 -4.49 -17.02
CA ASP A 221 -10.62 -4.54 -15.90
C ASP A 221 -11.38 -4.50 -14.59
N LYS A 222 -11.08 -5.45 -13.70
CA LYS A 222 -11.74 -5.71 -12.41
C LYS A 222 -11.49 -4.61 -11.36
N GLY A 223 -11.53 -3.34 -11.76
CA GLY A 223 -11.51 -2.18 -10.91
C GLY A 223 -12.93 -1.79 -10.49
N ASN A 224 -13.03 -1.15 -9.32
CA ASN A 224 -14.27 -0.70 -8.68
C ASN A 224 -14.99 0.45 -9.42
N VAL A 225 -14.67 0.69 -10.70
CA VAL A 225 -15.10 1.86 -11.46
C VAL A 225 -15.64 1.39 -12.81
N GLU A 226 -16.96 1.26 -12.91
CA GLU A 226 -17.65 1.14 -14.19
C GLU A 226 -17.53 2.47 -14.94
N THR A 227 -17.13 2.43 -16.22
CA THR A 227 -16.99 3.64 -17.03
C THR A 227 -18.35 4.04 -17.61
N ASN A 228 -19.21 4.60 -16.76
CA ASN A 228 -20.53 5.11 -17.17
C ASN A 228 -20.39 6.15 -18.28
N GLY A 229 -20.78 5.79 -19.51
CA GLY A 229 -20.80 6.70 -20.67
C GLY A 229 -20.28 6.08 -21.96
N PHE A 230 -19.49 5.01 -21.90
CA PHE A 230 -19.17 4.20 -23.06
C PHE A 230 -20.21 3.07 -23.14
N SER A 231 -20.98 3.00 -24.23
CA SER A 231 -21.83 1.82 -24.46
C SER A 231 -20.93 0.58 -24.39
N THR A 232 -21.46 -0.54 -23.88
CA THR A 232 -20.83 -1.85 -23.57
C THR A 232 -20.07 -2.54 -24.72
N GLY A 233 -19.30 -1.80 -25.49
CA GLY A 233 -18.60 -2.20 -26.69
C GLY A 233 -17.11 -1.94 -26.57
N SER A 234 -16.34 -2.79 -27.23
CA SER A 234 -14.90 -2.60 -27.34
C SER A 234 -14.55 -1.29 -28.04
N VAL A 235 -13.59 -0.56 -27.48
CA VAL A 235 -13.07 0.71 -28.02
C VAL A 235 -11.72 0.45 -28.67
N ALA A 236 -11.48 1.06 -29.83
CA ALA A 236 -10.15 1.16 -30.43
C ALA A 236 -9.58 2.55 -30.13
N GLY A 237 -8.51 2.63 -29.34
CA GLY A 237 -7.93 3.93 -28.99
C GLY A 237 -6.84 3.86 -27.93
N ALA A 238 -6.71 4.96 -27.21
CA ALA A 238 -5.79 5.13 -26.10
C ALA A 238 -6.57 5.31 -24.79
N MET A 239 -6.04 4.75 -23.70
CA MET A 239 -6.55 4.93 -22.36
C MET A 239 -5.39 5.26 -21.43
N TRP A 240 -5.63 6.20 -20.53
CA TRP A 240 -4.75 6.49 -19.41
C TRP A 240 -5.62 6.54 -18.16
N GLY A 241 -5.16 5.89 -17.11
CA GLY A 241 -5.89 5.81 -15.85
C GLY A 241 -4.98 5.51 -14.68
N THR A 242 -5.55 5.47 -13.49
CA THR A 242 -4.85 5.13 -12.25
C THR A 242 -4.69 3.62 -12.11
N SER A 243 -3.58 3.15 -11.54
CA SER A 243 -3.24 1.75 -11.34
C SER A 243 -2.59 1.53 -9.97
N ASN A 244 -3.03 0.50 -9.26
CA ASN A 244 -2.39 0.03 -8.02
C ASN A 244 -1.46 -1.16 -8.29
N ALA A 245 -1.20 -1.53 -9.55
CA ALA A 245 -0.45 -2.74 -9.91
C ALA A 245 0.99 -2.75 -9.39
N LEU A 246 1.58 -1.56 -9.20
CA LEU A 246 2.91 -1.41 -8.65
C LEU A 246 2.91 -1.04 -7.16
N LEU A 247 1.77 -0.96 -6.47
CA LEU A 247 1.75 -0.52 -5.07
C LEU A 247 2.37 -1.60 -4.15
N ILE A 248 3.39 -1.24 -3.36
CA ILE A 248 4.13 -2.12 -2.42
C ILE A 248 3.18 -2.65 -1.35
N ASN A 249 2.35 -1.78 -0.78
CA ASN A 249 1.34 -2.14 0.20
C ASN A 249 -0.05 -2.06 -0.44
N ASN A 250 -0.44 -3.11 -1.16
CA ASN A 250 -1.81 -3.26 -1.69
C ASN A 250 -2.81 -3.70 -0.59
N GLU A 251 -2.59 -3.26 0.64
CA GLU A 251 -3.41 -3.53 1.82
C GLU A 251 -4.73 -2.74 1.74
N SER A 252 -5.60 -3.13 0.82
CA SER A 252 -6.93 -2.55 0.68
C SER A 252 -7.88 -3.22 1.67
N VAL A 253 -8.47 -2.43 2.57
CA VAL A 253 -9.54 -2.91 3.43
C VAL A 253 -10.74 -3.27 2.53
N SER A 254 -11.34 -4.43 2.74
CA SER A 254 -12.56 -4.80 2.02
C SER A 254 -13.63 -3.74 2.24
N ALA A 255 -14.34 -3.36 1.17
CA ALA A 255 -15.45 -2.39 1.26
C ALA A 255 -16.54 -2.82 2.25
N TYR A 256 -16.63 -4.13 2.54
CA TYR A 256 -17.48 -4.70 3.57
C TYR A 256 -16.64 -5.33 4.68
N PRO A 257 -16.63 -4.76 5.90
CA PRO A 257 -15.95 -5.36 7.04
C PRO A 257 -16.65 -6.67 7.42
N ILE A 258 -15.88 -7.72 7.64
CA ILE A 258 -16.39 -9.03 8.04
C ILE A 258 -16.28 -9.18 9.55
N TYR A 259 -17.41 -9.38 10.22
CA TYR A 259 -17.47 -9.59 11.66
C TYR A 259 -17.64 -11.07 11.97
N VAL A 260 -16.81 -11.55 12.89
CA VAL A 260 -16.87 -12.90 13.43
C VAL A 260 -17.13 -12.81 14.92
N THR A 261 -17.99 -13.69 15.43
CA THR A 261 -18.31 -13.76 16.86
C THR A 261 -17.79 -15.08 17.40
N ALA A 262 -17.02 -15.02 18.50
CA ALA A 262 -16.52 -16.20 19.20
C ALA A 262 -16.93 -16.16 20.68
N ALA A 263 -17.33 -17.30 21.24
CA ALA A 263 -17.73 -17.38 22.66
C ALA A 263 -16.52 -17.48 23.59
N ASN A 264 -15.45 -18.12 23.13
CA ASN A 264 -14.18 -18.28 23.83
C ASN A 264 -13.02 -17.77 22.96
N GLN A 265 -11.79 -17.80 23.48
CA GLN A 265 -10.61 -17.55 22.68
C GLN A 265 -10.57 -18.54 21.50
N ALA A 266 -10.57 -18.00 20.29
CA ALA A 266 -10.73 -18.76 19.05
C ALA A 266 -9.77 -18.26 17.98
N THR A 267 -9.61 -19.03 16.92
CA THR A 267 -8.86 -18.61 15.72
C THR A 267 -9.81 -18.63 14.52
N ALA A 268 -9.94 -17.51 13.84
CA ALA A 268 -10.62 -17.46 12.55
C ALA A 268 -9.64 -17.80 11.44
N GLU A 269 -10.03 -18.73 10.58
CA GLU A 269 -9.30 -19.14 9.40
C GLU A 269 -10.08 -18.75 8.14
N VAL A 270 -9.41 -18.06 7.23
CA VAL A 270 -9.99 -17.63 5.95
C VAL A 270 -9.44 -18.52 4.84
N TRP A 271 -10.33 -19.17 4.11
CA TRP A 271 -10.05 -20.12 3.06
C TRP A 271 -10.54 -19.61 1.70
N LEU A 272 -9.73 -19.78 0.66
CA LEU A 272 -10.05 -19.50 -0.75
C LEU A 272 -9.74 -20.75 -1.57
N ASP A 273 -10.73 -21.28 -2.30
CA ASP A 273 -10.59 -22.51 -3.10
C ASP A 273 -9.91 -23.66 -2.33
N ASN A 274 -10.38 -23.92 -1.10
CA ASN A 274 -9.83 -24.93 -0.17
C ASN A 274 -8.36 -24.70 0.25
N ARG A 275 -7.81 -23.50 0.06
CA ARG A 275 -6.49 -23.09 0.55
C ARG A 275 -6.61 -22.06 1.66
N LEU A 276 -5.96 -22.30 2.80
CA LEU A 276 -5.86 -21.33 3.88
C LEU A 276 -5.03 -20.12 3.40
N ILE A 277 -5.64 -18.93 3.41
CA ILE A 277 -5.00 -17.69 2.95
C ILE A 277 -4.70 -16.71 4.09
N TYR A 278 -5.41 -16.81 5.22
CA TYR A 278 -5.22 -15.93 6.37
C TYR A 278 -5.75 -16.57 7.66
N SER A 279 -5.12 -16.27 8.80
CA SER A 279 -5.63 -16.64 10.11
C SER A 279 -5.44 -15.51 11.14
N GLN A 280 -6.42 -15.35 12.03
CA GLN A 280 -6.44 -14.30 13.05
C GLN A 280 -6.91 -14.86 14.39
N GLN A 281 -6.16 -14.56 15.45
CA GLN A 281 -6.57 -14.87 16.82
C GLN A 281 -7.70 -13.92 17.23
N LEU A 282 -8.80 -14.50 17.70
CA LEU A 282 -9.97 -13.81 18.22
C LEU A 282 -10.01 -13.89 19.75
N GLN A 283 -10.40 -12.78 20.39
CA GLN A 283 -10.84 -12.79 21.78
C GLN A 283 -12.36 -13.07 21.84
N PRO A 284 -12.88 -13.49 23.00
CA PRO A 284 -14.33 -13.60 23.19
C PRO A 284 -15.06 -12.30 22.81
N GLY A 285 -16.15 -12.42 22.05
CA GLY A 285 -16.95 -11.30 21.57
C GLY A 285 -16.96 -11.14 20.05
N ILE A 286 -17.47 -10.00 19.60
CA ILE A 286 -17.55 -9.64 18.18
C ILE A 286 -16.24 -8.95 17.78
N GLN A 287 -15.59 -9.45 16.74
CA GLN A 287 -14.37 -8.85 16.19
C GLN A 287 -14.42 -8.76 14.67
N ALA A 288 -13.82 -7.71 14.13
CA ALA A 288 -13.62 -7.59 12.69
C ALA A 288 -12.38 -8.37 12.27
N ILE A 289 -12.48 -9.08 11.14
CA ILE A 289 -11.34 -9.71 10.49
C ILE A 289 -10.54 -8.65 9.74
N ASP A 290 -9.22 -8.67 9.90
CA ASP A 290 -8.33 -7.76 9.17
C ASP A 290 -8.22 -8.21 7.71
N THR A 291 -9.03 -7.59 6.85
CA THR A 291 -9.10 -7.93 5.44
C THR A 291 -7.95 -7.36 4.60
N ARG A 292 -7.09 -6.51 5.17
CA ARG A 292 -5.98 -5.87 4.44
C ARG A 292 -5.00 -6.86 3.83
N ARG A 293 -4.86 -8.02 4.48
CA ARG A 293 -3.95 -9.08 4.06
C ARG A 293 -4.57 -10.07 3.08
N LEU A 294 -5.85 -9.90 2.75
CA LEU A 294 -6.54 -10.75 1.79
C LEU A 294 -6.24 -10.28 0.35
N PRO A 295 -6.20 -11.19 -0.64
CA PRO A 295 -6.01 -10.82 -2.05
C PRO A 295 -7.02 -9.76 -2.52
N SER A 296 -6.65 -8.88 -3.44
CA SER A 296 -7.64 -7.97 -4.05
C SER A 296 -8.52 -8.69 -5.08
N GLY A 297 -9.79 -8.25 -5.21
CA GLY A 297 -10.74 -8.77 -6.20
C GLY A 297 -12.05 -9.26 -5.58
N ILE A 298 -12.98 -9.70 -6.44
CA ILE A 298 -14.25 -10.31 -6.02
C ILE A 298 -14.09 -11.83 -6.09
N TYR A 299 -14.18 -12.49 -4.93
CA TYR A 299 -14.10 -13.93 -4.80
C TYR A 299 -14.85 -14.38 -3.55
N ASN A 300 -15.24 -15.66 -3.54
CA ASN A 300 -15.87 -16.25 -2.38
C ASN A 300 -14.79 -16.79 -1.43
N ILE A 301 -14.94 -16.47 -0.14
CA ILE A 301 -14.13 -17.05 0.92
C ILE A 301 -15.01 -17.87 1.85
N THR A 302 -14.40 -18.90 2.45
CA THR A 302 -15.00 -19.64 3.55
C THR A 302 -14.27 -19.27 4.83
N ILE A 303 -15.01 -18.91 5.87
CA ILE A 303 -14.43 -18.58 7.17
C ILE A 303 -14.80 -19.67 8.16
N ASN A 304 -13.79 -20.29 8.74
CA ASN A 304 -13.94 -21.30 9.79
C ASN A 304 -13.45 -20.72 11.11
N THR A 305 -14.21 -20.91 12.18
CA THR A 305 -13.82 -20.52 13.54
C THR A 305 -13.48 -21.75 14.36
N LEU A 306 -12.23 -21.82 14.83
CA LEU A 306 -11.74 -22.89 15.70
C LEU A 306 -11.70 -22.41 17.15
N GLU A 307 -12.55 -22.95 18.00
CA GLU A 307 -12.57 -22.61 19.43
C GLU A 307 -11.62 -23.50 20.24
N THR A 308 -10.83 -22.88 21.13
CA THR A 308 -10.01 -23.63 22.08
C THR A 308 -10.86 -24.06 23.28
N VAL A 309 -11.26 -25.32 23.32
CA VAL A 309 -11.96 -25.90 24.49
C VAL A 309 -10.92 -26.36 25.51
N ARG A 310 -10.83 -25.70 26.67
CA ARG A 310 -10.07 -26.23 27.83
C ARG A 310 -10.97 -27.12 28.66
N LEU A 311 -10.73 -28.44 28.61
CA LEU A 311 -11.37 -29.41 29.48
C LEU A 311 -10.50 -29.61 30.73
N TRP A 312 -10.95 -29.12 31.89
CA TRP A 312 -10.35 -29.48 33.18
C TRP A 312 -11.03 -30.75 33.69
N ILE A 313 -10.35 -31.89 33.57
CA ILE A 313 -10.77 -33.11 34.30
C ILE A 313 -10.19 -32.98 35.70
N LEU A 314 -11.00 -32.48 36.64
CA LEU A 314 -10.71 -32.66 38.06
C LEU A 314 -10.94 -34.13 38.39
N LYS A 315 -9.86 -34.82 38.76
CA LYS A 315 -9.91 -36.17 39.34
C LYS A 315 -9.88 -36.06 40.85
#